data_AF-A0A9X1VR93-F1
#
_entry.id   AF-A0A9X1VR93-F1
#
_cell.length_a   1.000
_cell.length_b   1.000
_cell.length_c   1.000
_cell.angle_alpha   90.00
_cell.angle_beta   90.00
_cell.angle_gamma   90.00
#
_symmetry.space_group_name_H-M   'P 1'
#
loop_
_entity.id
_entity.type
_entity.pdbx_description
1 polymer ?
#
loop_
_entity_poly.entity_id
_entity_poly.type
_entity_poly.pdbx_seq_one_letter_code
_entity_poly.pdbx_strand_id
1 'polypeptide(L)'
;MKTTKIASMLLILFGFAQCASTKFEENPPFKISVATYNHWVGGQPGVSGTKVNIYLAEKSNIVFDSLFFLNKKNKIEVREVKGSSILIANYSTSVANNRNINLNLDSKKELTNQVPSIKKFPFELKENEAVISYKIKDKIKYFKIVKLKKAQTDFYPTRPK
;
A
#
# COMPACT_ATOMS: atom_id res chain seq x y z
N MET A 1 29.55 54.33 24.94
CA MET A 1 28.22 53.68 24.98
C MET A 1 27.90 53.21 23.57
N LYS A 2 28.32 51.99 23.22
CA LYS A 2 27.61 50.71 23.45
C LYS A 2 26.34 50.60 22.59
N THR A 3 26.54 49.96 21.43
CA THR A 3 25.67 48.93 20.83
C THR A 3 24.18 49.24 20.65
N THR A 4 23.80 49.82 19.51
CA THR A 4 22.42 49.80 19.02
C THR A 4 22.36 49.74 17.49
N LYS A 5 22.91 48.68 16.90
CA LYS A 5 22.63 48.29 15.49
C LYS A 5 22.60 46.76 15.34
N ILE A 6 21.97 46.05 16.26
CA ILE A 6 21.75 44.59 16.13
C ILE A 6 20.39 44.26 16.76
N ALA A 7 19.31 44.75 16.14
CA ALA A 7 17.95 44.38 16.56
C ALA A 7 17.01 44.17 15.36
N SER A 8 17.58 43.93 14.17
CA SER A 8 16.80 43.79 12.92
C SER A 8 17.01 42.44 12.22
N MET A 9 17.69 41.47 12.83
CA MET A 9 18.10 40.25 12.13
C MET A 9 18.07 39.01 13.04
N LEU A 10 17.01 38.82 13.82
CA LEU A 10 16.81 37.54 14.54
C LEU A 10 15.33 37.25 14.87
N LEU A 11 14.43 37.54 13.95
CA LEU A 11 13.02 37.13 13.98
C LEU A 11 12.68 36.89 12.50
N ILE A 12 12.31 35.74 11.97
CA ILE A 12 11.72 34.50 12.47
C ILE A 12 12.18 33.42 11.49
N LEU A 13 13.18 32.63 11.86
CA LEU A 13 13.53 31.36 11.21
C LEU A 13 12.85 30.22 12.00
N PHE A 14 11.57 30.38 12.35
CA PHE A 14 10.76 29.23 12.73
C PHE A 14 10.27 28.59 11.43
N GLY A 15 11.13 27.72 10.90
CA GLY A 15 10.76 26.84 9.81
C GLY A 15 9.51 26.07 10.21
N PHE A 16 8.43 26.27 9.46
CA PHE A 16 7.33 25.32 9.44
C PHE A 16 7.85 24.03 8.81
N ALA A 17 8.53 23.20 9.60
CA ALA A 17 8.61 21.78 9.34
C ALA A 17 7.21 21.20 9.55
N GLN A 18 6.29 21.52 8.63
CA GLN A 18 5.00 20.85 8.54
C GLN A 18 5.30 19.47 7.98
N CYS A 19 5.75 18.57 8.86
CA CYS A 19 5.65 17.14 8.61
C CYS A 19 4.16 16.88 8.37
N ALA A 20 3.76 16.81 7.10
CA ALA A 20 2.42 16.46 6.69
C ALA A 20 2.20 14.98 7.02
N SER A 21 1.93 14.68 8.30
CA SER A 21 1.46 13.36 8.72
C SER A 21 0.16 13.09 7.96
N THR A 22 0.12 12.00 7.20
CA THR A 22 -1.09 11.64 6.47
C THR A 22 -2.20 11.35 7.49
N LYS A 23 -3.24 12.19 7.51
CA LYS A 23 -4.36 12.01 8.43
C LYS A 23 -5.23 10.85 7.95
N PHE A 24 -5.52 9.92 8.86
CA PHE A 24 -6.49 8.87 8.60
C PHE A 24 -7.90 9.39 8.90
N GLU A 25 -8.87 9.03 8.06
CA GLU A 25 -10.28 9.27 8.32
C GLU A 25 -10.75 8.33 9.43
N GLU A 26 -11.43 8.86 10.45
CA GLU A 26 -11.96 8.03 11.55
C GLU A 26 -13.33 7.45 11.19
N ASN A 27 -14.12 8.19 10.41
CA ASN A 27 -15.49 7.85 10.05
C ASN A 27 -15.67 7.77 8.52
N PRO A 28 -15.14 6.72 7.87
CA PRO A 28 -15.33 6.53 6.44
C PRO A 28 -16.80 6.22 6.11
N PRO A 29 -17.28 6.52 4.88
CA PRO A 29 -18.65 6.21 4.46
C PRO A 29 -18.81 4.72 4.05
N PHE A 30 -18.10 3.82 4.73
CA PHE A 30 -18.24 2.38 4.59
C PHE A 30 -17.92 1.74 5.93
N LYS A 31 -18.59 0.62 6.22
CA LYS A 31 -18.32 -0.17 7.42
C LYS A 31 -17.63 -1.47 7.03
N ILE A 32 -16.48 -1.74 7.64
CA ILE A 32 -15.80 -3.02 7.50
C ILE A 32 -16.45 -4.01 8.48
N SER A 33 -16.91 -5.15 7.98
CA SER A 33 -17.43 -6.24 8.82
C SER A 33 -16.28 -7.14 9.29
N VAL A 34 -15.42 -7.56 8.35
CA VAL A 34 -14.29 -8.44 8.61
C VAL A 34 -13.13 -8.08 7.68
N ALA A 35 -11.91 -8.05 8.21
CA ALA A 35 -10.70 -7.99 7.41
C ALA A 35 -9.83 -9.22 7.70
N THR A 36 -9.44 -9.94 6.66
CA THR A 36 -8.59 -11.12 6.75
C THR A 36 -7.43 -11.04 5.78
N TYR A 37 -6.33 -11.70 6.10
CA TYR A 37 -5.28 -12.00 5.14
C TYR A 37 -4.91 -13.47 5.19
N ASN A 38 -4.55 -14.03 4.06
CA ASN A 38 -4.02 -15.38 3.95
C ASN A 38 -2.79 -15.40 3.06
N HIS A 39 -1.86 -16.30 3.37
CA HIS A 39 -0.81 -16.60 2.41
C HIS A 39 -1.35 -17.54 1.34
N TRP A 40 -0.75 -17.50 0.16
CA TRP A 40 -1.04 -18.48 -0.88
C TRP A 40 0.25 -18.93 -1.55
N VAL A 41 0.30 -20.20 -1.90
CA VAL A 41 1.39 -20.83 -2.65
C VAL A 41 0.83 -21.35 -3.96
N GLY A 42 1.39 -20.87 -5.06
CA GLY A 42 1.03 -21.28 -6.41
C GLY A 42 1.63 -22.64 -6.78
N GLY A 43 1.16 -23.18 -7.90
CA GLY A 43 1.62 -24.48 -8.41
C GLY A 43 3.01 -24.48 -9.05
N GLN A 44 3.76 -23.37 -9.00
CA GLN A 44 5.13 -23.28 -9.54
C GLN A 44 6.10 -22.86 -8.43
N PRO A 45 7.32 -23.42 -8.37
CA PRO A 45 8.34 -22.99 -7.43
C PRO A 45 8.56 -21.46 -7.49
N GLY A 46 8.55 -20.81 -6.33
CA GLY A 46 8.74 -19.36 -6.22
C GLY A 46 7.49 -18.51 -6.48
N VAL A 47 6.36 -19.10 -6.90
CA VAL A 47 5.09 -18.40 -7.06
C VAL A 47 4.32 -18.49 -5.74
N SER A 48 4.34 -17.42 -4.95
CA SER A 48 3.56 -17.32 -3.72
C SER A 48 3.20 -15.87 -3.45
N GLY A 49 2.38 -15.63 -2.43
CA GLY A 49 1.97 -14.29 -2.07
C GLY A 49 1.11 -14.24 -0.83
N THR A 50 0.55 -13.06 -0.60
CA THR A 50 -0.41 -12.80 0.45
C THR A 50 -1.63 -12.14 -0.16
N LYS A 51 -2.81 -12.65 0.15
CA LYS A 51 -4.08 -12.09 -0.26
C LYS A 51 -4.74 -11.43 0.95
N VAL A 52 -5.24 -10.21 0.76
CA VAL A 52 -6.03 -9.50 1.76
C VAL A 52 -7.46 -9.39 1.24
N ASN A 53 -8.40 -9.79 2.08
CA ASN A 53 -9.84 -9.71 1.83
C ASN A 53 -10.47 -8.83 2.91
N ILE A 54 -11.16 -7.78 2.50
CA ILE A 54 -11.89 -6.87 3.39
C ILE A 54 -13.36 -6.93 3.00
N TYR A 55 -14.17 -7.51 3.87
CA TYR A 55 -15.60 -7.60 3.72
C TYR A 55 -16.22 -6.30 4.26
N LEU A 56 -17.03 -5.66 3.43
CA LEU A 56 -17.86 -4.54 3.87
C LEU A 56 -19.18 -5.09 4.42
N ALA A 57 -19.79 -4.33 5.33
CA ALA A 57 -21.11 -4.69 5.87
C ALA A 57 -22.20 -4.61 4.79
N GLU A 58 -22.02 -3.71 3.82
CA GLU A 58 -22.99 -3.38 2.78
C GLU A 58 -22.29 -3.20 1.44
N LYS A 59 -23.09 -3.13 0.37
CA LYS A 59 -22.60 -2.73 -0.95
C LYS A 59 -22.11 -1.29 -0.91
N SER A 60 -20.94 -1.03 -1.49
CA SER A 60 -20.34 0.30 -1.54
C SER A 60 -20.17 0.78 -2.98
N ASN A 61 -20.55 2.03 -3.22
CA ASN A 61 -20.32 2.74 -4.49
C ASN A 61 -19.05 3.59 -4.46
N ILE A 62 -18.23 3.43 -3.42
CA ILE A 62 -17.00 4.20 -3.24
C ILE A 62 -15.92 3.67 -4.18
N VAL A 63 -15.14 4.59 -4.75
CA VAL A 63 -13.98 4.24 -5.57
C VAL A 63 -12.80 3.92 -4.65
N PHE A 64 -12.55 2.64 -4.45
CA PHE A 64 -11.36 2.14 -3.75
C PHE A 64 -10.17 2.07 -4.73
N ASP A 65 -9.06 2.69 -4.35
CA ASP A 65 -7.88 2.81 -5.22
C ASP A 65 -6.84 1.73 -4.90
N SER A 66 -6.27 1.79 -3.69
CA SER A 66 -5.12 0.96 -3.31
C SER A 66 -5.20 0.51 -1.87
N LEU A 67 -4.64 -0.65 -1.59
CA LEU A 67 -4.42 -1.17 -0.25
C LEU A 67 -2.92 -1.20 0.04
N PHE A 68 -2.56 -0.69 1.22
CA PHE A 68 -1.20 -0.71 1.75
C PHE A 68 -1.14 -1.74 2.88
N PHE A 69 -0.29 -2.75 2.71
CA PHE A 69 -0.11 -3.86 3.65
C PHE A 69 1.30 -4.44 3.52
N LEU A 70 1.95 -4.81 4.64
CA LEU A 70 3.30 -5.37 4.67
C LEU A 70 4.32 -4.59 3.81
N ASN A 71 4.37 -3.26 3.98
CA ASN A 71 5.23 -2.34 3.23
C ASN A 71 5.08 -2.40 1.70
N LYS A 72 3.96 -2.94 1.22
CA LYS A 72 3.60 -3.01 -0.20
C LYS A 72 2.32 -2.26 -0.46
N LYS A 73 2.21 -1.68 -1.65
CA LYS A 73 0.99 -1.08 -2.19
C LYS A 73 0.49 -1.95 -3.32
N ASN A 74 -0.79 -2.29 -3.34
CA ASN A 74 -1.43 -2.87 -4.52
C ASN A 74 -2.82 -2.28 -4.75
N LYS A 75 -3.31 -2.34 -5.99
CA LYS A 75 -4.65 -1.91 -6.38
C LYS A 75 -5.70 -2.81 -5.72
N ILE A 76 -6.82 -2.22 -5.35
CA ILE A 76 -7.98 -2.95 -4.82
C ILE A 76 -8.85 -3.42 -5.99
N GLU A 77 -9.17 -4.71 -6.00
CA GLU A 77 -10.27 -5.27 -6.76
C GLU A 77 -11.53 -5.26 -5.89
N VAL A 78 -12.63 -4.72 -6.41
CA VAL A 78 -13.93 -4.74 -5.74
C VAL A 78 -14.79 -5.82 -6.40
N ARG A 79 -15.38 -6.72 -5.60
CA ARG A 79 -16.38 -7.68 -6.07
C ARG A 79 -17.64 -7.59 -5.22
N GLU A 80 -18.77 -7.91 -5.81
CA GLU A 80 -20.04 -8.02 -5.10
C GLU A 80 -20.30 -9.49 -4.74
N VAL A 81 -20.63 -9.74 -3.48
CA VAL A 81 -20.93 -11.08 -2.95
C VAL A 81 -22.17 -10.97 -2.07
N LYS A 82 -23.26 -11.65 -2.46
CA LYS A 82 -24.50 -11.76 -1.67
C LYS A 82 -25.03 -10.41 -1.14
N GLY A 83 -25.01 -9.36 -1.98
CA GLY A 83 -25.50 -8.02 -1.62
C GLY A 83 -24.51 -7.14 -0.83
N SER A 84 -23.28 -7.61 -0.61
CA SER A 84 -22.19 -6.86 0.04
C SER A 84 -20.99 -6.72 -0.89
N SER A 85 -20.10 -5.77 -0.61
CA SER A 85 -18.84 -5.62 -1.35
C SER A 85 -17.68 -6.27 -0.60
N ILE A 86 -16.82 -6.97 -1.34
CA ILE A 86 -15.51 -7.45 -0.88
C ILE A 86 -14.41 -6.71 -1.62
N LEU A 87 -13.44 -6.19 -0.86
CA LEU A 87 -12.22 -5.57 -1.39
C LEU A 87 -11.09 -6.58 -1.31
N ILE A 88 -10.41 -6.82 -2.43
CA ILE A 88 -9.38 -7.84 -2.58
C ILE A 88 -8.10 -7.19 -3.07
N ALA A 89 -6.98 -7.49 -2.40
CA ALA A 89 -5.65 -7.10 -2.86
C ALA A 89 -4.68 -8.27 -2.75
N ASN A 90 -3.94 -8.55 -3.82
CA ASN A 90 -3.01 -9.68 -3.91
C ASN A 90 -1.56 -9.20 -3.94
N TYR A 91 -0.76 -9.55 -2.96
CA TYR A 91 0.65 -9.18 -2.87
C TYR A 91 1.52 -10.38 -3.23
N SER A 92 2.02 -10.43 -4.46
CA SER A 92 2.97 -11.47 -4.84
C SER A 92 4.30 -11.31 -4.09
N THR A 93 4.89 -12.42 -3.68
CA THR A 93 6.31 -12.48 -3.29
C THR A 93 7.21 -12.70 -4.50
N SER A 94 6.64 -13.17 -5.63
CA SER A 94 7.39 -13.22 -6.87
C SER A 94 7.91 -11.82 -7.17
N VAL A 95 9.20 -11.74 -7.47
CA VAL A 95 9.81 -10.52 -7.96
C VAL A 95 9.23 -10.33 -9.36
N ALA A 96 8.05 -9.71 -9.45
CA ALA A 96 7.58 -9.17 -10.71
C ALA A 96 8.73 -8.30 -11.22
N ASN A 97 9.20 -8.62 -12.41
CA ASN A 97 10.39 -8.11 -13.06
C ASN A 97 10.25 -6.61 -13.39
N ASN A 98 10.04 -5.79 -12.36
CA ASN A 98 9.89 -4.34 -12.43
C ASN A 98 11.24 -3.64 -12.24
N ARG A 99 12.33 -4.42 -12.33
CA ARG A 99 13.61 -3.86 -12.69
C ARG A 99 13.52 -3.70 -14.21
N ASN A 100 13.64 -2.48 -14.72
CA ASN A 100 13.87 -2.22 -16.14
C ASN A 100 15.25 -2.77 -16.52
N ILE A 101 15.43 -4.09 -16.41
CA ILE A 101 16.65 -4.77 -16.84
C ILE A 101 16.40 -5.10 -18.29
N ASN A 102 17.02 -4.32 -19.16
CA ASN A 102 17.22 -4.77 -20.53
C ASN A 102 18.32 -5.83 -20.47
N LEU A 103 17.93 -7.11 -20.50
CA LEU A 103 18.85 -8.23 -20.64
C LEU A 103 19.37 -8.25 -22.08
N ASN A 104 20.52 -7.62 -22.29
CA ASN A 104 21.20 -7.51 -23.56
C ASN A 104 22.31 -8.57 -23.68
N LEU A 105 22.49 -9.08 -24.90
CA LEU A 105 23.58 -10.03 -25.21
C LEU A 105 24.96 -9.37 -25.05
N ASP A 106 25.03 -8.05 -25.25
CA ASP A 106 26.24 -7.25 -25.06
C ASP A 106 26.33 -6.74 -23.62
N SER A 107 27.30 -7.26 -22.85
CA SER A 107 27.52 -6.92 -21.45
C SER A 107 27.76 -5.42 -21.21
N LYS A 108 28.19 -4.65 -22.22
CA LYS A 108 28.37 -3.19 -22.07
C LYS A 108 27.04 -2.45 -21.97
N LYS A 109 25.95 -3.00 -22.53
CA LYS A 109 24.62 -2.38 -22.49
C LYS A 109 23.91 -2.61 -21.15
N GLU A 110 24.30 -3.65 -20.41
CA GLU A 110 23.83 -3.89 -19.02
C GLU A 110 24.20 -2.76 -18.06
N LEU A 111 25.33 -2.08 -18.29
CA LEU A 111 25.80 -0.95 -17.48
C LEU A 111 24.86 0.27 -17.55
N THR A 112 23.97 0.31 -18.53
CA THR A 112 22.98 1.39 -18.71
C THR A 112 21.65 1.11 -18.02
N ASN A 113 21.48 -0.07 -17.41
CA ASN A 113 20.28 -0.40 -16.65
C ASN A 113 20.15 0.55 -15.45
N GLN A 114 19.01 1.24 -15.38
CA GLN A 114 18.75 2.17 -14.29
C GLN A 114 18.53 1.42 -12.98
N VAL A 115 19.18 1.88 -11.90
CA VAL A 115 18.94 1.36 -10.55
C VAL A 115 17.48 1.63 -10.18
N PRO A 116 16.72 0.60 -9.74
CA PRO A 116 15.32 0.80 -9.36
C PRO A 116 15.21 1.83 -8.24
N SER A 117 14.40 2.86 -8.43
CA SER A 117 14.14 3.82 -7.36
C SER A 117 13.32 3.16 -6.24
N ILE A 118 13.90 3.08 -5.05
CA ILE A 118 13.20 2.59 -3.85
C ILE A 118 12.23 3.71 -3.42
N LYS A 119 10.98 3.64 -3.86
CA LYS A 119 9.93 4.53 -3.34
C LYS A 119 9.75 4.25 -1.84
N LYS A 120 9.97 5.26 -1.01
CA LYS A 120 9.71 5.16 0.43
C LYS A 120 8.24 4.82 0.66
N PHE A 121 7.99 3.79 1.46
CA PHE A 121 6.64 3.42 1.86
C PHE A 121 6.08 4.52 2.79
N PRO A 122 4.87 5.05 2.52
CA PRO A 122 4.40 6.28 3.14
C PRO A 122 3.79 6.11 4.54
N PHE A 123 3.70 4.88 5.05
CA PHE A 123 3.02 4.58 6.31
C PHE A 123 3.88 3.70 7.22
N GLU A 124 3.83 3.93 8.52
CA GLU A 124 4.36 2.97 9.51
C GLU A 124 3.22 2.04 9.93
N LEU A 125 3.28 0.79 9.48
CA LEU A 125 2.25 -0.22 9.73
C LEU A 125 2.85 -1.42 10.47
N LYS A 126 2.14 -1.91 11.48
CA LYS A 126 2.42 -3.21 12.08
C LYS A 126 1.98 -4.35 11.15
N GLU A 127 2.42 -5.57 11.43
CA GLU A 127 2.16 -6.74 10.57
C GLU A 127 0.67 -7.04 10.34
N ASN A 128 -0.19 -6.66 11.28
CA ASN A 128 -1.63 -6.88 11.26
C ASN A 128 -2.44 -5.61 10.94
N GLU A 129 -1.77 -4.57 10.44
CA GLU A 129 -2.39 -3.29 10.07
C GLU A 129 -2.36 -3.08 8.56
N ALA A 130 -3.41 -2.46 8.02
CA ALA A 130 -3.47 -2.07 6.61
C ALA A 130 -4.06 -0.68 6.47
N VAL A 131 -3.79 -0.02 5.35
CA VAL A 131 -4.42 1.27 5.00
C VAL A 131 -5.12 1.15 3.68
N ILE A 132 -6.40 1.53 3.64
CA ILE A 132 -7.20 1.66 2.43
C ILE A 132 -7.06 3.10 1.92
N SER A 133 -6.71 3.26 0.65
CA SER A 133 -6.85 4.50 -0.11
C SER A 133 -8.14 4.46 -0.93
N TYR A 134 -8.97 5.49 -0.81
CA TYR A 134 -10.24 5.61 -1.53
C TYR A 134 -10.49 7.07 -1.91
N LYS A 135 -11.40 7.29 -2.87
CA LYS A 135 -11.71 8.63 -3.38
C LYS A 135 -13.14 9.06 -3.04
N ILE A 136 -13.29 10.30 -2.60
CA ILE A 136 -14.57 10.98 -2.45
C ILE A 136 -14.46 12.35 -3.10
N LYS A 137 -15.31 12.64 -4.10
CA LYS A 137 -15.32 13.93 -4.82
C LYS A 137 -13.90 14.33 -5.27
N ASP A 138 -13.21 13.37 -5.90
CA ASP A 138 -11.83 13.45 -6.39
C ASP A 138 -10.72 13.65 -5.34
N LYS A 139 -11.05 13.71 -4.05
CA LYS A 139 -10.06 13.75 -2.97
C LYS A 139 -9.72 12.34 -2.50
N ILE A 140 -8.43 12.03 -2.48
CA ILE A 140 -7.92 10.78 -1.90
C ILE A 140 -7.98 10.89 -0.38
N LYS A 141 -8.56 9.87 0.24
CA LYS A 141 -8.62 9.68 1.69
C LYS A 141 -8.03 8.34 2.07
N TYR A 142 -7.57 8.25 3.31
CA TYR A 142 -6.92 7.07 3.85
C TYR A 142 -7.67 6.59 5.09
N PHE A 143 -7.95 5.29 5.17
CA PHE A 143 -8.55 4.68 6.34
C PHE A 143 -7.64 3.56 6.86
N LYS A 144 -7.29 3.60 8.15
CA LYS A 144 -6.41 2.61 8.78
C LYS A 144 -7.24 1.47 9.40
N ILE A 145 -6.93 0.25 9.00
CA ILE A 145 -7.43 -1.00 9.59
C ILE A 145 -6.41 -1.46 10.62
N VAL A 146 -6.82 -1.54 11.89
CA VAL A 146 -5.90 -1.87 13.01
C VAL A 146 -5.81 -3.38 13.25
N LYS A 147 -6.79 -4.17 12.79
CA LYS A 147 -6.87 -5.60 13.09
C LYS A 147 -7.28 -6.43 11.87
N LEU A 148 -6.29 -6.93 11.14
CA LEU A 148 -6.49 -8.00 10.17
C LEU A 148 -6.32 -9.37 10.84
N LYS A 149 -7.24 -10.30 10.55
CA LYS A 149 -7.17 -11.69 11.03
C LYS A 149 -6.39 -12.55 10.03
N LYS A 150 -5.43 -13.33 10.51
CA LYS A 150 -4.75 -14.34 9.68
C LYS A 150 -5.69 -15.52 9.43
N ALA A 151 -5.89 -15.86 8.17
CA ALA A 151 -6.60 -17.05 7.73
C ALA A 151 -5.61 -18.14 7.28
N GLN A 152 -6.14 -19.33 6.98
CA GLN A 152 -5.33 -20.47 6.55
C GLN A 152 -4.64 -20.21 5.20
N THR A 153 -3.47 -20.80 5.01
CA THR A 153 -2.71 -20.69 3.76
C THR A 153 -3.39 -21.49 2.65
N ASP A 154 -3.57 -20.88 1.48
CA ASP A 154 -4.10 -21.55 0.30
C ASP A 154 -2.96 -22.22 -0.49
N PHE A 155 -3.12 -23.50 -0.85
CA PHE A 155 -2.19 -24.22 -1.73
C PHE A 155 -2.86 -24.53 -3.06
N TYR A 156 -2.33 -23.96 -4.14
CA TYR A 156 -2.84 -24.20 -5.49
C TYR A 156 -2.07 -25.35 -6.16
N PRO A 157 -2.77 -26.23 -6.91
CA PRO A 157 -2.15 -27.39 -7.52
C PRO A 157 -1.16 -27.02 -8.62
N THR A 158 -0.14 -27.86 -8.80
CA THR A 158 0.77 -27.80 -9.95
C THR A 158 0.04 -28.28 -11.21
N ARG A 159 0.35 -27.71 -12.38
CA ARG A 159 -0.13 -28.29 -13.64
C ARG A 159 0.51 -29.67 -13.80
N PRO A 160 -0.26 -30.75 -14.06
CA PRO A 160 0.31 -32.05 -14.39
C PRO A 160 1.29 -31.93 -15.57
N LYS A 161 2.38 -32.69 -15.52
CA LYS A 161 3.36 -32.77 -16.61
C LYS A 161 2.78 -33.50 -17.82
#